data_AF-S9UVA3-F1
#
_entry.id   AF-S9UVA3-F1
#
_cell.length_a   1.000
_cell.length_b   1.000
_cell.length_c   1.000
_cell.angle_alpha   90.00
_cell.angle_beta   90.00
_cell.angle_gamma   90.00
#
_symmetry.space_group_name_H-M   'P 1'
#
loop_
_entity.id
_entity.type
_entity.pdbx_description
1 polymer ?
#
loop_
_entity_poly.entity_id
_entity_poly.type
_entity_poly.pdbx_seq_one_letter_code
_entity_poly.pdbx_strand_id
1 'polypeptide(L)'
;MELLRFHSTESAEETTTLKDYLTRMKPEQKSIYYITGDSKKKLESSPFIEEAKRRGFEVLFMTEPIDEYVMQQVKDFEDKKFVCLTKEGVHFEETEEEKKKREEDKASFEKLCKLIKDILGDKVEKVQLSERLATSPCILVTSEFGWSAHMEQIMRNQALRDSSMATYMMSKKTMEVNPHHVIVKELKRRVDSDENDKAIKDLVFLLFDTSLLTSGFNLEDPTAYAERIHHMIKLGLSLDDDEEEPAQQPAAAAAAAPVEATAGTSSMEQVD
;
A
#
# COMPACT_ATOMS: atom_id res chain seq x y z
N MET A 1 9.33 25.90 -12.05
CA MET A 1 9.78 25.29 -10.78
C MET A 1 9.65 26.24 -9.60
N GLU A 2 10.16 27.47 -9.67
CA GLU A 2 10.15 28.42 -8.53
C GLU A 2 8.76 28.86 -8.03
N LEU A 3 7.73 28.73 -8.88
CA LEU A 3 6.34 29.05 -8.53
C LEU A 3 5.58 27.89 -7.90
N LEU A 4 6.15 26.68 -7.87
CA LEU A 4 5.49 25.51 -7.29
C LEU A 4 5.39 25.66 -5.76
N ARG A 5 4.30 25.13 -5.21
CA ARG A 5 3.97 25.18 -3.79
C ARG A 5 3.46 23.80 -3.39
N PHE A 6 4.00 23.24 -2.31
CA PHE A 6 3.61 21.93 -1.80
C PHE A 6 3.46 21.98 -0.30
N HIS A 7 2.66 21.10 0.27
CA HIS A 7 2.80 20.79 1.69
C HIS A 7 4.03 19.88 1.90
N SER A 8 4.52 19.80 3.13
CA SER A 8 5.62 18.94 3.53
C SER A 8 5.47 18.54 4.99
N THR A 9 6.32 17.62 5.44
CA THR A 9 6.39 17.22 6.86
C THR A 9 6.77 18.36 7.81
N GLU A 10 7.41 19.41 7.31
CA GLU A 10 7.86 20.57 8.10
C GLU A 10 6.98 21.82 7.88
N SER A 11 6.18 21.85 6.81
CA SER A 11 5.23 22.93 6.56
C SER A 11 3.90 22.59 7.24
N ALA A 12 3.63 23.23 8.38
CA ALA A 12 2.44 22.96 9.20
C ALA A 12 1.12 23.03 8.40
N GLU A 13 0.48 24.20 8.31
CA GLU A 13 -0.73 24.37 7.49
C GLU A 13 -0.48 25.11 6.17
N GLU A 14 0.64 25.81 6.06
CA GLU A 14 0.99 26.55 4.86
C GLU A 14 1.75 25.66 3.87
N THR A 15 1.77 26.09 2.60
CA THR A 15 2.60 25.46 1.58
C THR A 15 4.00 26.06 1.59
N THR A 16 5.00 25.28 1.19
CA THR A 16 6.39 25.69 1.06
C THR A 16 6.84 25.73 -0.40
N THR A 17 7.89 26.49 -0.69
CA THR A 17 8.52 26.49 -2.00
C THR A 17 9.65 25.46 -2.06
N LEU A 18 10.04 25.08 -3.28
CA LEU A 18 11.24 24.23 -3.45
C LEU A 18 12.51 24.93 -2.96
N LYS A 19 12.63 26.27 -3.11
CA LYS A 19 13.78 27.01 -2.58
C LYS A 19 13.85 26.93 -1.06
N ASP A 20 12.71 27.12 -0.39
CA ASP A 20 12.67 27.05 1.07
C ASP A 20 12.98 25.62 1.56
N TYR A 21 12.52 24.58 0.86
CA TYR A 21 12.94 23.20 1.10
C TYR A 21 14.46 23.05 1.05
N LEU A 22 15.11 23.57 0.00
CA LEU A 22 16.57 23.50 -0.13
C LEU A 22 17.30 24.17 1.03
N THR A 23 16.78 25.29 1.56
CA THR A 23 17.38 25.97 2.72
C THR A 23 17.31 25.16 4.02
N ARG A 24 16.36 24.22 4.12
CA ARG A 24 16.16 23.33 5.28
C ARG A 24 16.80 21.96 5.10
N MET A 25 17.35 21.66 3.91
CA MET A 25 18.03 20.40 3.67
C MET A 25 19.21 20.22 4.63
N LYS A 26 19.38 18.99 5.10
CA LYS A 26 20.56 18.64 5.89
C LYS A 26 21.83 18.72 5.04
N PRO A 27 23.00 19.03 5.64
CA PRO A 27 24.26 19.12 4.90
C PRO A 27 24.61 17.88 4.07
N GLU A 28 24.31 16.69 4.58
CA GLU A 28 24.54 15.40 3.93
C GLU A 28 23.48 15.04 2.88
N GLN A 29 22.35 15.75 2.83
CA GLN A 29 21.21 15.39 2.01
C GLN A 29 21.46 15.70 0.52
N LYS A 30 21.32 14.68 -0.32
CA LYS A 30 21.54 14.77 -1.78
C LYS A 30 20.26 14.91 -2.60
N SER A 31 19.11 14.58 -2.02
CA SER A 31 17.85 14.43 -2.74
C SER A 31 16.71 15.20 -2.08
N ILE A 32 15.76 15.65 -2.89
CA ILE A 32 14.46 16.17 -2.46
C ILE A 32 13.51 14.98 -2.35
N TYR A 33 13.05 14.67 -1.13
CA TYR A 33 12.14 13.55 -0.89
C TYR A 33 10.70 13.99 -1.08
N TYR A 34 9.90 13.14 -1.73
CA TYR A 34 8.48 13.38 -1.89
C TYR A 34 7.67 12.07 -1.87
N ILE A 35 6.37 12.21 -1.59
CA ILE A 35 5.35 11.18 -1.78
C ILE A 35 4.12 11.78 -2.43
N THR A 36 3.39 10.94 -3.17
CA THR A 36 2.16 11.29 -3.88
C THR A 36 0.97 10.51 -3.31
N GLY A 37 -0.23 11.09 -3.33
CA GLY A 37 -1.45 10.40 -2.92
C GLY A 37 -2.64 11.32 -2.68
N ASP A 38 -3.81 10.74 -2.38
CA ASP A 38 -5.10 11.46 -2.47
C ASP A 38 -5.27 12.68 -1.55
N SER A 39 -4.55 12.74 -0.41
CA SER A 39 -4.68 13.87 0.51
C SER A 39 -3.49 13.97 1.46
N LYS A 40 -3.21 15.20 1.91
CA LYS A 40 -2.20 15.50 2.93
C LYS A 40 -2.31 14.59 4.15
N LYS A 41 -3.52 14.42 4.69
CA LYS A 41 -3.77 13.57 5.87
C LYS A 41 -3.33 12.12 5.67
N LYS A 42 -3.59 11.53 4.49
CA LYS A 42 -3.14 10.15 4.18
C LYS A 42 -1.61 10.08 4.06
N LEU A 43 -1.01 11.10 3.44
CA LEU A 43 0.44 11.18 3.24
C LEU A 43 1.19 11.39 4.55
N GLU A 44 0.66 12.19 5.46
CA GLU A 44 1.24 12.43 6.79
C GLU A 44 1.35 11.18 7.65
N SER A 45 0.39 10.26 7.54
CA SER A 45 0.38 8.97 8.24
C SER A 45 0.96 7.82 7.40
N SER A 46 1.62 8.13 6.29
CA SER A 46 2.15 7.11 5.39
C SER A 46 3.34 6.36 6.03
N PRO A 47 3.42 5.02 5.88
CA PRO A 47 4.57 4.26 6.34
C PRO A 47 5.86 4.60 5.58
N PHE A 48 5.76 5.14 4.36
CA PHE A 48 6.91 5.47 3.51
C PHE A 48 7.79 6.60 4.05
N ILE A 49 7.30 7.40 5.00
CA ILE A 49 8.00 8.58 5.54
C ILE A 49 8.48 8.38 6.98
N GLU A 50 8.28 7.20 7.56
CA GLU A 50 8.62 6.93 8.96
C GLU A 50 10.10 7.18 9.26
N GLU A 51 10.99 6.57 8.47
CA GLU A 51 12.43 6.74 8.66
C GLU A 51 12.89 8.15 8.26
N ALA A 52 12.33 8.73 7.20
CA ALA A 52 12.63 10.08 6.79
C ALA A 52 12.34 11.07 7.94
N LYS A 53 11.17 10.97 8.56
CA LYS A 53 10.79 11.74 9.75
C LYS A 53 11.74 11.47 10.91
N ARG A 54 12.05 10.20 11.22
CA ARG A 54 12.98 9.83 12.31
C ARG A 54 14.37 10.43 12.11
N ARG A 55 14.85 10.46 10.86
CA ARG A 55 16.12 11.09 10.46
C ARG A 55 16.00 12.58 10.26
N GLY A 56 14.84 13.22 10.40
CA GLY A 56 14.64 14.65 10.19
C GLY A 56 14.84 15.11 8.73
N PHE A 57 14.58 14.24 7.77
CA PHE A 57 14.50 14.61 6.35
C PHE A 57 13.09 15.08 6.02
N GLU A 58 12.99 16.31 5.51
CA GLU A 58 11.71 16.86 5.05
C GLU A 58 11.19 16.08 3.83
N VAL A 59 9.90 15.76 3.82
CA VAL A 59 9.24 15.10 2.69
C VAL A 59 8.12 15.97 2.15
N LEU A 60 8.12 16.24 0.85
CA LEU A 60 7.05 16.95 0.16
C LEU A 60 5.82 16.05 -0.05
N PHE A 61 4.64 16.62 0.15
CA PHE A 61 3.35 15.99 -0.10
C PHE A 61 2.74 16.55 -1.37
N MET A 62 2.57 15.67 -2.35
CA MET A 62 2.01 15.97 -3.67
C MET A 62 0.63 15.33 -3.76
N THR A 63 -0.41 16.15 -3.68
CA THR A 63 -1.80 15.67 -3.52
C THR A 63 -2.62 15.75 -4.79
N GLU A 64 -2.12 16.44 -5.82
CA GLU A 64 -2.86 16.64 -7.04
C GLU A 64 -2.50 15.57 -8.08
N PRO A 65 -3.46 15.01 -8.83
CA PRO A 65 -3.19 14.01 -9.86
C PRO A 65 -2.17 14.48 -10.92
N ILE A 66 -2.09 15.79 -11.17
CA ILE A 66 -1.12 16.36 -12.11
C ILE A 66 0.32 16.23 -11.62
N ASP A 67 0.55 16.19 -10.30
CA ASP A 67 1.89 16.12 -9.70
C ASP A 67 2.65 14.87 -10.15
N GLU A 68 1.95 13.74 -10.27
CA GLU A 68 2.51 12.49 -10.79
C GLU A 68 3.07 12.65 -12.21
N TYR A 69 2.41 13.41 -13.08
CA TYR A 69 2.92 13.69 -14.43
C TYR A 69 4.06 14.71 -14.41
N VAL A 70 4.00 15.71 -13.53
CA VAL A 70 5.09 16.68 -13.37
C VAL A 70 6.37 15.96 -12.95
N MET A 71 6.29 15.04 -11.98
CA MET A 71 7.45 14.29 -11.49
C MET A 71 8.02 13.27 -12.50
N GLN A 72 7.26 12.90 -13.53
CA GLN A 72 7.82 12.11 -14.65
C GLN A 72 8.73 12.95 -15.56
N GLN A 73 8.52 14.27 -15.62
CA GLN A 73 9.27 15.17 -16.48
C GLN A 73 10.40 15.88 -15.72
N VAL A 74 10.16 16.22 -14.46
CA VAL A 74 11.10 16.94 -13.61
C VAL A 74 11.99 15.96 -12.87
N LYS A 75 13.29 15.96 -13.20
CA LYS A 75 14.28 15.06 -12.57
C LYS A 75 15.00 15.68 -11.38
N ASP A 76 15.24 16.99 -11.44
CA ASP A 76 16.02 17.73 -10.46
C ASP A 76 15.58 19.19 -10.33
N PHE A 77 16.03 19.84 -9.27
CA PHE A 77 15.90 21.27 -9.01
C PHE A 77 17.15 21.76 -8.26
N GLU A 78 17.85 22.76 -8.81
CA GLU A 78 19.13 23.29 -8.28
C GLU A 78 20.13 22.17 -7.91
N ASP A 79 20.38 21.27 -8.87
CA ASP A 79 21.29 20.11 -8.76
C ASP A 79 20.89 19.05 -7.72
N LYS A 80 19.68 19.13 -7.15
CA LYS A 80 19.12 18.11 -6.25
C LYS A 80 18.08 17.27 -6.97
N LYS A 81 18.27 15.95 -6.98
CA LYS A 81 17.34 15.00 -7.60
C LYS A 81 16.09 14.81 -6.77
N PHE A 82 14.95 14.62 -7.42
CA PHE A 82 13.73 14.18 -6.75
C PHE A 82 13.77 12.67 -6.51
N VAL A 83 13.41 12.23 -5.30
CA VAL A 83 13.32 10.83 -4.91
C VAL A 83 11.96 10.54 -4.32
N CYS A 84 11.23 9.63 -4.97
CA CYS A 84 9.90 9.21 -4.53
C CYS A 84 10.01 8.12 -3.46
N LEU A 85 9.53 8.39 -2.24
CA LEU A 85 9.61 7.42 -1.14
C LEU A 85 8.62 6.24 -1.28
N THR A 86 7.79 6.19 -2.32
CA THR A 86 6.89 5.05 -2.61
C THR A 86 7.48 4.10 -3.68
N LYS A 87 8.66 4.40 -4.20
CA LYS A 87 9.36 3.61 -5.22
C LYS A 87 10.63 2.96 -4.69
N GLU A 88 11.14 1.96 -5.42
CA GLU A 88 12.47 1.40 -5.21
C GLU A 88 13.59 2.45 -5.41
N GLY A 89 14.80 2.13 -4.94
CA GLY A 89 15.99 2.95 -5.13
C GLY A 89 16.18 4.06 -4.08
N VAL A 90 15.38 4.06 -3.02
CA VAL A 90 15.56 4.98 -1.90
C VAL A 90 16.68 4.48 -1.00
N HIS A 91 17.70 5.30 -0.85
CA HIS A 91 18.79 5.09 0.10
C HIS A 91 18.98 6.37 0.90
N PHE A 92 18.92 6.25 2.22
CA PHE A 92 19.33 7.33 3.10
C PHE A 92 20.85 7.30 3.27
N GLU A 93 21.44 8.46 3.57
CA GLU A 93 22.84 8.49 3.97
C GLU A 93 22.99 7.75 5.30
N GLU A 94 23.98 6.86 5.36
CA GLU A 94 24.24 5.96 6.50
C GLU A 94 25.67 6.14 7.00
N THR A 95 25.84 5.94 8.30
CA THR A 95 27.15 5.72 8.90
C THR A 95 27.68 4.31 8.60
N GLU A 96 28.99 4.10 8.76
CA GLU A 96 29.58 2.76 8.59
C GLU A 96 29.01 1.72 9.57
N GLU A 97 28.59 2.15 10.77
CA GLU A 97 27.94 1.27 11.75
C GLU A 97 26.54 0.84 11.29
N GLU A 98 25.73 1.78 10.81
CA GLU A 98 24.40 1.47 10.26
C GLU A 98 24.50 0.54 9.05
N LYS A 99 25.46 0.82 8.15
CA LYS A 99 25.73 -0.03 7.00
C LYS A 99 26.11 -1.45 7.41
N LYS A 100 27.00 -1.61 8.39
CA LYS A 100 27.39 -2.93 8.91
C LYS A 100 26.19 -3.67 9.48
N LYS A 101 25.39 -3.00 10.32
CA LYS A 101 24.18 -3.59 10.91
C LYS A 101 23.17 -4.02 9.85
N ARG A 102 23.00 -3.22 8.79
CA ARG A 102 22.11 -3.55 7.67
C ARG A 102 22.55 -4.83 6.96
N GLU A 103 23.86 -5.00 6.71
CA GLU A 103 24.36 -6.22 6.07
C GLU A 103 24.21 -7.46 6.97
N GLU A 104 24.40 -7.30 8.29
CA GLU A 104 24.11 -8.36 9.27
C GLU A 104 22.62 -8.74 9.29
N ASP A 105 21.72 -7.75 9.29
CA ASP A 105 20.28 -7.98 9.22
C ASP A 105 19.88 -8.66 7.89
N LYS A 106 20.41 -8.20 6.75
CA LYS A 106 20.15 -8.84 5.44
C LYS A 106 20.47 -10.33 5.46
N ALA A 107 21.64 -10.70 5.97
CA ALA A 107 22.03 -12.10 6.10
C ALA A 107 21.12 -12.88 7.07
N SER A 108 20.78 -12.28 8.21
CA SER A 108 19.94 -12.91 9.23
C SER A 108 18.52 -13.19 8.74
N PHE A 109 17.94 -12.28 7.95
CA PHE A 109 16.55 -12.36 7.47
C PHE A 109 16.39 -12.97 6.07
N GLU A 110 17.47 -13.40 5.41
CA GLU A 110 17.43 -13.98 4.06
C GLU A 110 16.43 -15.15 3.96
N LYS A 111 16.47 -16.08 4.94
CA LYS A 111 15.54 -17.23 4.99
C LYS A 111 14.08 -16.78 5.00
N LEU A 112 13.76 -15.78 5.83
CA LEU A 112 12.40 -15.23 5.93
C LEU A 112 11.97 -14.58 4.61
N CYS A 113 12.81 -13.71 4.04
CA CYS A 113 12.50 -13.03 2.78
C CYS A 113 12.24 -14.02 1.65
N LYS A 114 13.05 -15.09 1.55
CA LYS A 114 12.86 -16.15 0.57
C LYS A 114 11.53 -16.87 0.78
N LEU A 115 11.21 -17.27 2.01
CA LEU A 115 9.94 -17.95 2.30
C LEU A 115 8.73 -17.07 1.97
N ILE A 116 8.76 -15.78 2.34
CA ILE A 116 7.69 -14.84 2.00
C ILE A 116 7.53 -14.75 0.46
N LYS A 117 8.64 -14.70 -0.28
CA LYS A 117 8.60 -14.67 -1.76
C LYS A 117 7.98 -15.94 -2.33
N ASP A 118 8.33 -17.10 -1.79
CA ASP A 118 7.81 -18.39 -2.23
C ASP A 118 6.30 -18.52 -1.93
N ILE A 119 5.84 -18.03 -0.77
CA ILE A 119 4.42 -17.99 -0.39
C ILE A 119 3.61 -17.07 -1.31
N LEU A 120 4.12 -15.85 -1.55
CA LEU A 120 3.41 -14.83 -2.32
C LEU A 120 3.50 -15.06 -3.84
N GLY A 121 4.47 -15.85 -4.32
CA GLY A 121 4.61 -16.21 -5.72
C GLY A 121 4.62 -14.98 -6.62
N ASP A 122 3.76 -14.96 -7.63
CA ASP A 122 3.69 -13.88 -8.63
C ASP A 122 3.09 -12.55 -8.12
N LYS A 123 2.56 -12.51 -6.91
CA LYS A 123 2.01 -11.26 -6.32
C LYS A 123 3.08 -10.22 -6.02
N VAL A 124 4.33 -10.64 -5.85
CA VAL A 124 5.48 -9.76 -5.63
C VAL A 124 6.66 -10.15 -6.53
N GLU A 125 7.42 -9.15 -6.95
CA GLU A 125 8.66 -9.34 -7.72
C GLU A 125 9.76 -9.89 -6.82
N LYS A 126 9.95 -9.25 -5.66
CA LYS A 126 10.94 -9.64 -4.64
C LYS A 126 10.48 -9.21 -3.25
N VAL A 127 11.14 -9.78 -2.25
CA VAL A 127 10.99 -9.43 -0.84
C VAL A 127 12.35 -9.02 -0.32
N GLN A 128 12.46 -7.86 0.32
CA GLN A 128 13.71 -7.34 0.83
C GLN A 128 13.51 -6.64 2.18
N LEU A 129 14.59 -6.34 2.88
CA LEU A 129 14.51 -5.51 4.08
C LEU A 129 14.29 -4.05 3.70
N SER A 130 13.49 -3.36 4.50
CA SER A 130 13.23 -1.93 4.30
C SER A 130 14.29 -1.07 4.97
N GLU A 131 14.66 0.02 4.29
CA GLU A 131 15.46 1.12 4.83
C GLU A 131 14.60 2.32 5.23
N ARG A 132 13.28 2.28 4.96
CA ARG A 132 12.39 3.45 5.15
C ARG A 132 11.32 3.29 6.22
N LEU A 133 11.19 2.09 6.78
CA LEU A 133 10.25 1.79 7.87
C LEU A 133 10.90 1.95 9.24
N ALA A 134 10.13 2.47 10.19
CA ALA A 134 10.50 2.52 11.60
C ALA A 134 9.50 1.76 12.47
N THR A 135 8.20 2.03 12.30
CA THR A 135 7.11 1.49 13.12
C THR A 135 6.24 0.49 12.40
N SER A 136 6.16 0.54 11.07
CA SER A 136 5.34 -0.40 10.30
C SER A 136 6.09 -1.72 10.06
N PRO A 137 5.38 -2.87 9.99
CA PRO A 137 6.00 -4.18 9.76
C PRO A 137 6.48 -4.38 8.32
N CYS A 138 5.73 -3.88 7.34
CA CYS A 138 6.03 -4.05 5.93
C CYS A 138 5.25 -3.04 5.07
N ILE A 139 5.73 -2.84 3.84
CA ILE A 139 5.15 -1.99 2.80
C ILE A 139 5.32 -2.64 1.43
N LEU A 140 4.58 -2.13 0.45
CA LEU A 140 4.75 -2.48 -0.96
C LEU A 140 5.24 -1.25 -1.73
N VAL A 141 6.39 -1.37 -2.36
CA VAL A 141 6.95 -0.35 -3.24
C VAL A 141 6.79 -0.74 -4.70
N THR A 142 6.80 0.26 -5.57
CA THR A 142 6.82 0.07 -7.03
C THR A 142 8.22 0.21 -7.59
N SER A 143 8.46 -0.29 -8.80
CA SER A 143 9.75 -0.10 -9.46
C SER A 143 10.06 1.38 -9.68
N GLU A 144 11.35 1.74 -9.71
CA GLU A 144 11.82 3.13 -9.90
C GLU A 144 11.19 3.81 -11.13
N PHE A 145 11.10 3.06 -12.24
CA PHE A 145 10.59 3.55 -13.53
C PHE A 145 9.11 3.24 -13.78
N GLY A 146 8.45 2.45 -12.93
CA GLY A 146 7.04 2.09 -13.05
C GLY A 146 6.10 3.16 -12.53
N TRP A 147 4.79 2.91 -12.65
CA TRP A 147 3.78 3.73 -11.98
C TRP A 147 3.82 3.53 -10.46
N SER A 148 3.64 4.61 -9.71
CA SER A 148 3.34 4.56 -8.28
C SER A 148 1.95 3.97 -8.05
N ALA A 149 1.62 3.65 -6.79
CA ALA A 149 0.27 3.24 -6.40
C ALA A 149 -0.78 4.32 -6.76
N HIS A 150 -0.45 5.59 -6.52
CA HIS A 150 -1.35 6.71 -6.81
C HIS A 150 -1.54 6.90 -8.32
N MET A 151 -0.47 6.82 -9.12
CA MET A 151 -0.58 6.86 -10.58
C MET A 151 -1.40 5.69 -11.12
N GLU A 152 -1.22 4.47 -10.58
CA GLU A 152 -2.05 3.32 -10.95
C GLU A 152 -3.54 3.60 -10.71
N GLN A 153 -3.89 4.19 -9.57
CA GLN A 153 -5.26 4.59 -9.24
C GLN A 153 -5.80 5.66 -10.20
N ILE A 154 -5.01 6.71 -10.50
CA ILE A 154 -5.39 7.75 -11.47
C ILE A 154 -5.63 7.13 -12.84
N MET A 155 -4.73 6.27 -13.32
CA MET A 155 -4.82 5.62 -14.63
C MET A 155 -6.02 4.69 -14.71
N ARG A 156 -6.29 3.89 -13.68
CA ARG A 156 -7.45 3.00 -13.62
C ARG A 156 -8.78 3.78 -13.68
N ASN A 157 -8.84 4.95 -13.05
CA ASN A 157 -10.03 5.79 -13.04
C ASN A 157 -10.23 6.56 -14.36
N GLN A 158 -9.18 6.74 -15.15
CA GLN A 158 -9.24 7.35 -16.48
C GLN A 158 -9.49 6.26 -17.54
N ALA A 159 -10.76 5.91 -17.73
CA ALA A 159 -11.27 4.81 -18.58
C ALA A 159 -10.96 4.88 -20.10
N LEU A 160 -9.95 5.65 -20.55
CA LEU A 160 -9.69 5.96 -21.97
C LEU A 160 -8.30 5.57 -22.49
N ARG A 161 -7.49 4.80 -21.75
CA ARG A 161 -6.19 4.32 -22.26
C ARG A 161 -6.22 2.86 -22.68
N ASP A 162 -5.57 2.61 -23.82
CA ASP A 162 -5.23 1.29 -24.35
C ASP A 162 -4.59 0.43 -23.24
N SER A 163 -5.24 -0.69 -22.91
CA SER A 163 -4.89 -1.55 -21.78
C SER A 163 -3.51 -2.19 -21.91
N SER A 164 -2.96 -2.23 -23.13
CA SER A 164 -1.67 -2.84 -23.43
C SER A 164 -0.47 -2.13 -22.80
N MET A 165 -0.49 -0.79 -22.71
CA MET A 165 0.57 -0.01 -22.05
C MET A 165 0.46 -0.05 -20.51
N ALA A 166 -0.75 -0.22 -19.99
CA ALA A 166 -0.98 -0.29 -18.54
C ALA A 166 -0.32 -1.52 -17.93
N THR A 167 -0.37 -2.69 -18.59
CA THR A 167 0.24 -3.92 -18.07
C THR A 167 1.75 -3.83 -17.91
N TYR A 168 2.45 -3.11 -18.80
CA TYR A 168 3.91 -2.93 -18.70
C TYR A 168 4.31 -1.93 -17.60
N MET A 169 3.50 -0.89 -17.41
CA MET A 169 3.77 0.17 -16.43
C MET A 169 3.30 -0.17 -15.01
N MET A 170 2.30 -1.05 -14.88
CA MET A 170 1.89 -1.70 -13.64
C MET A 170 2.88 -2.80 -13.28
N SER A 171 4.09 -2.41 -12.87
CA SER A 171 5.12 -3.37 -12.48
C SER A 171 4.67 -4.19 -11.27
N LYS A 172 5.16 -5.43 -11.18
CA LYS A 172 5.08 -6.23 -9.96
C LYS A 172 5.65 -5.42 -8.78
N LYS A 173 5.06 -5.63 -7.60
CA LYS A 173 5.37 -4.88 -6.38
C LYS A 173 6.54 -5.55 -5.67
N THR A 174 7.35 -4.76 -4.96
CA THR A 174 8.36 -5.28 -4.05
C THR A 174 7.87 -5.12 -2.62
N MET A 175 7.88 -6.21 -1.86
CA MET A 175 7.57 -6.16 -0.44
C MET A 175 8.82 -5.83 0.35
N GLU A 176 8.82 -4.68 1.03
CA GLU A 176 9.86 -4.34 1.99
C GLU A 176 9.40 -4.68 3.40
N VAL A 177 10.25 -5.34 4.17
CA VAL A 177 9.94 -5.84 5.52
C VAL A 177 10.85 -5.16 6.54
N ASN A 178 10.30 -4.74 7.68
CA ASN A 178 11.04 -4.06 8.74
C ASN A 178 11.70 -5.07 9.68
N PRO A 179 13.05 -5.25 9.65
CA PRO A 179 13.74 -6.22 10.49
C PRO A 179 13.67 -5.90 11.99
N HIS A 180 13.27 -4.67 12.35
CA HIS A 180 13.21 -4.21 13.73
C HIS A 180 11.83 -4.39 14.37
N HIS A 181 10.79 -4.61 13.56
CA HIS A 181 9.41 -4.76 14.01
C HIS A 181 9.17 -6.09 14.73
N VAL A 182 8.39 -6.06 15.82
CA VAL A 182 8.14 -7.23 16.68
C VAL A 182 7.48 -8.39 15.93
N ILE A 183 6.51 -8.10 15.05
CA ILE A 183 5.84 -9.12 14.23
C ILE A 183 6.84 -9.80 13.30
N VAL A 184 7.73 -9.04 12.66
CA VAL A 184 8.70 -9.58 11.70
C VAL A 184 9.75 -10.44 12.40
N LYS A 185 10.22 -10.02 13.58
CA LYS A 185 11.13 -10.81 14.42
C LYS A 185 10.50 -12.12 14.87
N GLU A 186 9.24 -12.09 15.29
CA GLU A 186 8.52 -13.30 15.68
C GLU A 186 8.27 -14.23 14.49
N LEU A 187 7.88 -13.66 13.33
CA LEU A 187 7.71 -14.43 12.10
C LEU A 187 9.02 -15.12 11.70
N LYS A 188 10.15 -14.41 11.78
CA LYS A 188 11.49 -14.98 11.58
C LYS A 188 11.74 -16.15 12.54
N ARG A 189 11.51 -15.96 13.84
CA ARG A 189 11.73 -17.00 14.87
C ARG A 189 10.91 -18.27 14.58
N ARG A 190 9.66 -18.12 14.14
CA ARG A 190 8.80 -19.24 13.74
C ARG A 190 9.36 -19.97 12.52
N VAL A 191 9.74 -19.23 11.47
CA VAL A 191 10.36 -19.79 10.25
C VAL A 191 11.67 -20.53 10.55
N ASP A 192 12.46 -20.03 11.51
CA ASP A 192 13.69 -20.69 11.93
C ASP A 192 13.42 -21.98 12.73
N SER A 193 12.27 -22.06 13.42
CA SER A 193 11.87 -23.22 14.24
C SER A 193 11.15 -24.31 13.42
N ASP A 194 10.17 -23.92 12.61
CA ASP A 194 9.41 -24.79 11.72
C ASP A 194 8.94 -23.98 10.51
N GLU A 195 9.51 -24.25 9.35
CA GLU A 195 9.14 -23.58 8.10
C GLU A 195 7.81 -24.07 7.51
N ASN A 196 7.24 -25.17 8.05
CA ASN A 196 5.98 -25.74 7.60
C ASN A 196 4.80 -25.40 8.54
N ASP A 197 4.98 -24.49 9.51
CA ASP A 197 3.89 -23.98 10.33
C ASP A 197 2.82 -23.36 9.42
N LYS A 198 1.64 -23.99 9.42
CA LYS A 198 0.51 -23.62 8.57
C LYS A 198 0.07 -22.17 8.80
N ALA A 199 0.26 -21.64 10.02
CA ALA A 199 -0.09 -20.25 10.35
C ALA A 199 0.81 -19.23 9.64
N ILE A 200 2.05 -19.58 9.28
CA ILE A 200 2.98 -18.65 8.61
C ILE A 200 2.41 -18.18 7.28
N LYS A 201 1.81 -19.09 6.50
CA LYS A 201 1.23 -18.75 5.20
C LYS A 201 0.12 -17.71 5.35
N ASP A 202 -0.80 -17.91 6.27
CA ASP A 202 -1.93 -16.99 6.49
C ASP A 202 -1.47 -15.64 7.02
N LEU A 203 -0.51 -15.62 7.94
CA LEU A 203 0.08 -14.38 8.45
C LEU A 203 0.80 -13.59 7.34
N VAL A 204 1.51 -14.27 6.44
CA VAL A 204 2.21 -13.62 5.32
C VAL A 204 1.23 -12.97 4.37
N PHE A 205 0.14 -13.66 4.00
CA PHE A 205 -0.90 -13.06 3.16
C PHE A 205 -1.61 -11.92 3.86
N LEU A 206 -1.91 -12.04 5.15
CA LEU A 206 -2.53 -10.96 5.91
C LEU A 206 -1.63 -9.71 5.94
N LEU A 207 -0.33 -9.89 6.21
CA LEU A 207 0.65 -8.81 6.15
C LEU A 207 0.71 -8.18 4.75
N PHE A 208 0.68 -8.99 3.69
CA PHE A 208 0.69 -8.52 2.32
C PHE A 208 -0.57 -7.71 1.98
N ASP A 209 -1.77 -8.21 2.29
CA ASP A 209 -3.03 -7.54 2.00
C ASP A 209 -3.19 -6.26 2.81
N THR A 210 -2.80 -6.27 4.10
CA THR A 210 -2.71 -5.04 4.89
C THR A 210 -1.71 -4.04 4.30
N SER A 211 -0.59 -4.53 3.77
CA SER A 211 0.40 -3.68 3.10
C SER A 211 -0.11 -3.09 1.80
N LEU A 212 -0.96 -3.78 1.03
CA LEU A 212 -1.63 -3.21 -0.14
C LEU A 212 -2.41 -1.96 0.26
N LEU A 213 -3.23 -2.05 1.31
CA LEU A 213 -4.04 -0.94 1.80
C LEU A 213 -3.18 0.23 2.27
N THR A 214 -2.19 -0.01 3.13
CA THR A 214 -1.36 1.06 3.70
C THR A 214 -0.40 1.68 2.68
N SER A 215 -0.08 0.95 1.61
CA SER A 215 0.75 1.43 0.50
C SER A 215 -0.04 2.12 -0.62
N GLY A 216 -1.37 2.22 -0.48
CA GLY A 216 -2.24 2.92 -1.43
C GLY A 216 -2.66 2.11 -2.65
N PHE A 217 -2.53 0.78 -2.60
CA PHE A 217 -3.05 -0.11 -3.64
C PHE A 217 -4.45 -0.60 -3.32
N ASN A 218 -5.14 -1.06 -4.37
CA ASN A 218 -6.42 -1.74 -4.22
C ASN A 218 -6.22 -3.21 -3.87
N LEU A 219 -7.13 -3.76 -3.06
CA LEU A 219 -7.25 -5.19 -2.86
C LEU A 219 -7.86 -5.84 -4.12
N GLU A 220 -7.24 -6.91 -4.60
CA GLU A 220 -7.75 -7.71 -5.72
C GLU A 220 -8.98 -8.52 -5.30
N ASP A 221 -8.95 -9.08 -4.09
CA ASP A 221 -10.01 -9.91 -3.52
C ASP A 221 -10.32 -9.46 -2.07
N PRO A 222 -11.22 -8.49 -1.89
CA PRO A 222 -11.62 -8.01 -0.57
C PRO A 222 -12.30 -9.09 0.29
N THR A 223 -12.95 -10.08 -0.34
CA THR A 223 -13.66 -11.16 0.36
C THR A 223 -12.66 -12.11 1.00
N ALA A 224 -11.66 -12.56 0.25
CA ALA A 224 -10.59 -13.40 0.80
C ALA A 224 -9.80 -12.71 1.92
N TYR A 225 -9.59 -11.39 1.81
CA TYR A 225 -8.99 -10.60 2.89
C TYR A 225 -9.86 -10.58 4.15
N ALA A 226 -11.18 -10.36 4.00
CA ALA A 226 -12.12 -10.38 5.11
C ALA A 226 -12.19 -11.75 5.78
N GLU A 227 -12.20 -12.84 5.01
CA GLU A 227 -12.16 -14.21 5.54
C GLU A 227 -10.91 -14.47 6.40
N ARG A 228 -9.73 -14.01 5.97
CA ARG A 228 -8.50 -14.10 6.78
C ARG A 228 -8.60 -13.30 8.08
N ILE A 229 -9.18 -12.10 8.04
CA ILE A 229 -9.41 -11.29 9.25
C ILE A 229 -10.37 -12.04 10.18
N HIS A 230 -11.47 -12.59 9.68
CA HIS A 230 -12.43 -13.33 10.49
C HIS A 230 -11.77 -14.56 11.13
N HIS A 231 -10.95 -15.30 10.38
CA HIS A 231 -10.18 -16.42 10.93
C HIS A 231 -9.23 -15.95 12.05
N MET A 232 -8.53 -14.83 11.88
CA MET A 232 -7.70 -14.26 12.95
C MET A 232 -8.49 -13.84 14.19
N ILE A 233 -9.69 -13.29 14.01
CA ILE A 233 -10.59 -12.93 15.11
C ILE A 233 -11.05 -14.20 15.85
N LYS A 234 -11.41 -15.27 15.12
CA LYS A 234 -11.76 -16.58 15.71
C LYS A 234 -10.62 -17.13 16.56
N LEU A 235 -9.40 -17.15 16.02
CA LEU A 235 -8.20 -17.56 16.76
C LEU A 235 -7.95 -16.69 18.00
N GLY A 236 -8.11 -15.37 17.89
CA GLY A 236 -7.95 -14.44 19.02
C GLY A 236 -9.00 -14.61 20.12
N LEU A 237 -10.21 -15.05 19.75
CA LEU A 237 -11.29 -15.38 20.68
C LEU A 237 -11.26 -16.82 21.18
N SER A 238 -10.29 -17.63 20.71
CA SER A 238 -10.20 -19.08 21.00
C SER A 238 -11.47 -19.84 20.60
N LEU A 239 -12.11 -19.44 19.50
CA LEU A 239 -13.23 -20.16 18.90
C LEU A 239 -12.65 -21.26 18.01
N ASP A 240 -13.07 -22.51 18.23
CA ASP A 240 -12.69 -23.62 17.38
C ASP A 240 -13.36 -23.48 16.00
N ASP A 241 -12.68 -23.91 14.94
CA ASP A 241 -13.22 -23.92 13.57
C ASP A 241 -14.49 -24.80 13.43
N ASP A 242 -14.78 -25.62 14.45
CA ASP A 242 -15.91 -26.55 14.54
C ASP A 242 -17.18 -25.94 15.20
N GLU A 243 -17.14 -24.69 15.69
CA GLU A 243 -18.37 -23.99 16.10
C GLU A 243 -19.18 -23.59 14.86
N GLU A 244 -20.14 -24.44 14.48
CA GLU A 244 -20.99 -24.26 13.31
C GLU A 244 -21.64 -22.86 13.29
N GLU A 245 -21.28 -22.04 12.30
CA GLU A 245 -22.06 -20.86 11.96
C GLU A 245 -23.46 -21.33 11.53
N PRO A 246 -24.55 -20.69 12.00
CA PRO A 246 -25.89 -21.10 11.64
C PRO A 246 -26.02 -21.10 10.12
N ALA A 247 -26.28 -22.28 9.56
CA ALA A 247 -26.47 -22.47 8.13
C ALA A 247 -27.43 -21.40 7.60
N GLN A 248 -27.01 -20.64 6.59
CA GLN A 248 -27.90 -19.73 5.87
C GLN A 248 -29.06 -20.58 5.34
N GLN A 249 -30.21 -20.51 6.02
CA GLN A 249 -31.44 -21.04 5.47
C GLN A 249 -31.69 -20.30 4.16
N PRO A 250 -31.82 -21.01 3.01
CA PRO A 250 -32.20 -20.33 1.80
C PRO A 250 -33.51 -19.63 2.07
N ALA A 251 -33.53 -18.31 1.85
CA ALA A 251 -34.71 -17.48 2.03
C ALA A 251 -35.88 -18.19 1.34
N ALA A 252 -36.83 -18.67 2.13
CA ALA A 252 -38.04 -19.28 1.61
C ALA A 252 -38.63 -18.28 0.61
N ALA A 253 -38.66 -18.66 -0.66
CA ALA A 253 -39.27 -17.88 -1.72
C ALA A 253 -40.64 -17.43 -1.21
N ALA A 254 -40.79 -16.13 -0.99
CA ALA A 254 -42.07 -15.54 -0.62
C ALA A 254 -43.07 -15.99 -1.68
N ALA A 255 -43.97 -16.90 -1.29
CA ALA A 255 -45.02 -17.39 -2.15
C ALA A 255 -45.81 -16.18 -2.62
N ALA A 256 -45.70 -15.87 -3.91
CA ALA A 256 -46.53 -14.87 -4.54
C ALA A 256 -47.99 -15.31 -4.37
N ALA A 257 -48.74 -14.56 -3.55
CA ALA A 257 -50.17 -14.73 -3.44
C ALA A 257 -50.80 -14.48 -4.82
N PRO A 258 -51.74 -15.32 -5.28
CA PRO A 258 -52.41 -15.08 -6.55
C PRO A 258 -53.32 -13.86 -6.40
N VAL A 259 -53.13 -12.88 -7.28
CA VAL A 259 -54.02 -11.72 -7.39
C VAL A 259 -55.33 -12.22 -8.02
N GLU A 260 -56.38 -12.31 -7.21
CA GLU A 260 -57.74 -12.53 -7.72
C GLU A 260 -58.15 -11.32 -8.59
N ALA A 261 -58.37 -11.57 -9.87
CA ALA A 261 -58.93 -10.60 -10.80
C ALA A 261 -60.43 -10.45 -10.52
N THR A 262 -60.83 -9.41 -9.79
CA THR A 262 -62.23 -9.00 -9.74
C THR A 262 -62.55 -8.14 -10.96
N ALA A 263 -63.26 -8.76 -11.90
CA ALA A 263 -63.93 -8.08 -13.01
C ALA A 263 -64.98 -7.08 -12.47
N GLY A 264 -64.79 -5.80 -12.80
CA GLY A 264 -65.75 -4.73 -12.54
C GLY A 264 -65.98 -3.94 -13.82
N THR A 265 -67.09 -4.25 -14.49
CA THR A 265 -67.62 -3.59 -15.68
C THR A 265 -67.87 -2.11 -15.47
N SER A 266 -67.44 -1.25 -16.40
CA SER A 266 -68.12 0.02 -16.67
C SER A 266 -68.06 0.36 -18.16
N SER A 267 -69.19 0.86 -18.63
CA SER A 267 -69.68 0.84 -20.00
C SER A 267 -69.40 2.18 -20.70
N MET A 268 -68.84 2.07 -21.90
CA MET A 268 -69.29 2.72 -23.14
C MET A 268 -69.55 4.24 -23.11
N GLU A 269 -68.68 5.01 -23.78
CA GLU A 269 -69.13 6.21 -24.51
C GLU A 269 -68.42 6.28 -25.87
N GLN A 270 -69.23 6.44 -26.91
CA GLN A 270 -68.88 6.45 -28.32
C GLN A 270 -68.29 7.78 -28.76
N VAL A 271 -67.49 7.69 -29.81
CA VAL A 271 -66.88 8.79 -30.58
C VAL A 271 -67.93 9.39 -31.51
N ASP A 272 -67.92 10.72 -31.62
CA ASP A 272 -67.88 11.42 -32.92
C ASP A 272 -66.81 12.52 -32.84
#